data_AF-A0A3C1EUP3-F1
#
_entry.id   AF-A0A3C1EUP3-F1
#
_cell.length_a   1.000
_cell.length_b   1.000
_cell.length_c   1.000
_cell.angle_alpha   90.00
_cell.angle_beta   90.00
_cell.angle_gamma   90.00
#
_symmetry.space_group_name_H-M   'P 1'
#
loop_
_entity.id
_entity.type
_entity.pdbx_description
1 polymer ?
#
loop_
_entity_poly.entity_id
_entity_poly.type
_entity_poly.pdbx_seq_one_letter_code
_entity_poly.pdbx_strand_id
1 'polypeptide(L)'
;MISQRIVIGAFGLIVFLAAPALRADNTPPANVPINAKIESLPDGDSLLLSQARYQVRTDGTVLDPSTGKPVSREELPFLIQRLQSNQRLKALLQLNLILNQSRGEKHLTPAERESIRKIVSENWRLFSHQTRKDFRGYFSLQELEAMNRIPLPQAAMTEPELQDHSSSSPEKADIESRPAESASRIVPAQAPAAAQLMPAVLVPAPLQQSAAPPAEISRPAAEPPPLESLNARPEKPAAPQLGVMLPWSPGRTITLPKPETPTPIESSVSTAAASAQTSPDISSAPVARASAEPAALSESTAAAVSAPPPTPPAPAAPSPAARLEPPSRNVKPEEFENFLLAAPYGREAKSMLRLISAKAPDFARARVLNDVMSSLPQISVDSGRVNGRRHSRLIWEAGGPASVILNEGLILQERRGLFLGSATQLLPISSVEPDSPPIKQERGPWGQTAFYKNGSRRAVFTLETQAGYLLADLVRLDARLRGWDESAYAVETAARAAQWLFYGALRQDDFLDPETRLSYQQWLDQPAQYADHLILSLAASRSGTLDPLRKEPSAASKARAFLAEAAAAEKKFRQERQADAWKE
;
A
#
# COMPACT_ATOMS: atom_id res chain seq x y z
N MET A 1 51.71 21.89 -71.74
CA MET A 1 53.19 21.78 -71.73
C MET A 1 53.61 21.41 -70.31
N ILE A 2 54.27 20.25 -70.19
CA ILE A 2 55.39 19.93 -69.27
C ILE A 2 55.05 20.06 -67.76
N SER A 3 55.04 19.03 -66.92
CA SER A 3 56.02 17.95 -66.76
C SER A 3 55.44 16.90 -65.79
N GLN A 4 55.51 15.61 -66.15
CA GLN A 4 56.40 14.60 -65.54
C GLN A 4 55.76 13.82 -64.38
N ARG A 5 55.41 12.54 -64.57
CA ARG A 5 56.27 11.33 -64.70
C ARG A 5 56.62 10.78 -63.30
N ILE A 6 56.23 9.54 -62.99
CA ILE A 6 57.07 8.31 -62.98
C ILE A 6 56.92 7.73 -61.55
N VAL A 7 56.93 6.43 -61.22
CA VAL A 7 56.89 5.12 -61.89
C VAL A 7 57.13 4.09 -60.75
N ILE A 8 56.57 2.88 -60.83
CA ILE A 8 57.09 1.57 -60.30
C ILE A 8 57.42 1.49 -58.79
N GLY A 9 57.08 0.46 -58.01
CA GLY A 9 56.54 -0.87 -58.29
C GLY A 9 56.65 -1.76 -57.05
N ALA A 10 56.19 -2.99 -57.23
CA ALA A 10 56.41 -4.22 -56.46
C ALA A 10 57.02 -4.12 -55.05
N PHE A 11 56.24 -4.55 -54.05
CA PHE A 11 56.77 -5.35 -52.95
C PHE A 11 55.81 -6.51 -52.65
N GLY A 12 56.33 -7.73 -52.83
CA GLY A 12 55.65 -8.96 -52.47
C GLY A 12 55.43 -9.03 -50.97
N LEU A 13 54.17 -9.26 -50.58
CA LEU A 13 53.81 -9.56 -49.20
C LEU A 13 53.83 -11.09 -49.03
N ILE A 14 54.80 -11.53 -48.25
CA ILE A 14 54.98 -12.89 -47.76
C ILE A 14 53.76 -13.28 -46.92
N VAL A 15 53.04 -14.32 -47.33
CA VAL A 15 51.98 -14.97 -46.55
C VAL A 15 52.66 -15.86 -45.50
N PHE A 16 52.73 -15.37 -44.26
CA PHE A 16 53.06 -16.19 -43.10
C PHE A 16 51.79 -16.86 -42.57
N LEU A 17 51.88 -18.18 -42.39
CA LEU A 17 50.91 -19.01 -41.70
C LEU A 17 50.61 -18.49 -40.29
N ALA A 18 49.33 -18.51 -39.91
CA ALA A 18 48.92 -18.76 -38.54
C ALA A 18 47.65 -19.62 -38.58
N ALA A 19 47.81 -20.93 -38.40
CA ALA A 19 46.69 -21.80 -38.07
C ALA A 19 46.09 -21.32 -36.73
N PRO A 20 44.76 -21.15 -36.61
CA PRO A 20 44.15 -20.88 -35.33
C PRO A 20 44.39 -22.10 -34.43
N ALA A 21 45.29 -21.94 -33.46
CA ALA A 21 45.37 -22.87 -32.34
C ALA A 21 43.99 -22.85 -31.66
N LEU A 22 43.24 -23.93 -31.85
CA LEU A 22 42.10 -24.30 -31.03
C LEU A 22 42.58 -24.36 -29.58
N ARG A 23 42.53 -23.24 -28.87
CA ARG A 23 42.45 -23.24 -27.40
C ARG A 23 41.11 -23.90 -27.11
N ALA A 24 41.16 -25.20 -26.78
CA ALA A 24 40.10 -25.84 -26.04
C ALA A 24 39.89 -25.00 -24.79
N ASP A 25 38.81 -24.23 -24.79
CA ASP A 25 38.38 -23.45 -23.65
C ASP A 25 38.01 -24.46 -22.57
N ASN A 26 38.94 -24.72 -21.65
CA ASN A 26 38.74 -25.58 -20.49
C ASN A 26 37.87 -24.86 -19.45
N THR A 27 36.81 -24.18 -19.90
CA THR A 27 35.76 -23.68 -19.04
C THR A 27 34.85 -24.87 -18.70
N PRO A 28 34.81 -25.33 -17.44
CA PRO A 28 33.92 -26.41 -17.06
C PRO A 28 32.47 -25.99 -17.36
N PRO A 29 31.61 -26.94 -17.79
CA PRO A 29 30.26 -26.61 -18.22
C PRO A 29 29.47 -25.89 -17.11
N ALA A 30 28.70 -24.88 -17.52
CA ALA A 30 27.85 -24.02 -16.70
C ALA A 30 27.04 -24.71 -15.57
N ASN A 31 26.57 -25.92 -15.83
CA ASN A 31 25.73 -26.70 -14.93
C ASN A 31 26.48 -27.53 -13.88
N VAL A 32 27.80 -27.41 -13.78
CA VAL A 32 28.58 -28.12 -12.76
C VAL A 32 28.38 -27.44 -11.40
N PRO A 33 28.02 -28.19 -10.34
CA PRO A 33 27.90 -27.63 -9.00
C PRO A 33 29.25 -27.07 -8.54
N ILE A 34 29.23 -25.90 -7.90
CA ILE A 34 30.45 -25.28 -7.38
C ILE A 34 31.11 -26.19 -6.36
N ASN A 35 32.44 -26.24 -6.43
CA ASN A 35 33.26 -26.80 -5.39
C ASN A 35 34.03 -25.67 -4.67
N ALA A 36 33.53 -25.25 -3.52
CA ALA A 36 34.10 -24.23 -2.65
C ALA A 36 35.51 -24.56 -2.13
N LYS A 37 36.01 -25.80 -2.31
CA LYS A 37 37.40 -26.17 -2.02
C LYS A 37 38.36 -25.84 -3.16
N ILE A 38 37.86 -25.83 -4.39
CA ILE A 38 38.66 -25.54 -5.59
C ILE A 38 38.65 -24.04 -5.86
N GLU A 39 37.50 -23.39 -5.66
CA GLU A 39 37.31 -21.96 -5.81
C GLU A 39 37.01 -21.37 -4.43
N SER A 40 38.05 -20.85 -3.76
CA SER A 40 37.91 -20.29 -2.41
C SER A 40 36.95 -19.10 -2.45
N LEU A 41 35.78 -19.24 -1.81
CA LEU A 41 34.90 -18.10 -1.60
C LEU A 41 35.59 -17.09 -0.66
N PRO A 42 35.36 -15.78 -0.84
CA PRO A 42 35.74 -14.78 0.15
C PRO A 42 35.11 -15.12 1.52
N ASP A 43 35.86 -14.90 2.61
CA ASP A 43 35.39 -15.20 3.98
C ASP A 43 34.06 -14.53 4.34
N GLY A 44 33.74 -13.39 3.70
CA GLY A 44 32.47 -12.70 3.89
C GLY A 44 31.26 -13.44 3.28
N ASP A 45 31.47 -14.11 2.15
CA ASP A 45 30.40 -14.79 1.42
C ASP A 45 30.09 -16.17 2.03
N SER A 46 31.08 -16.85 2.58
CA SER A 46 30.86 -18.09 3.34
C SER A 46 30.05 -17.84 4.62
N LEU A 47 30.34 -16.73 5.33
CA LEU A 47 29.56 -16.30 6.48
C LEU A 47 28.10 -16.02 6.10
N LEU A 48 27.88 -15.29 4.99
CA LEU A 48 26.56 -14.98 4.45
C LEU A 48 25.74 -16.24 4.14
N LEU A 49 26.36 -17.20 3.44
CA LEU A 49 25.73 -18.48 3.12
C LEU A 49 25.34 -19.23 4.40
N SER A 50 26.24 -19.28 5.38
CA SER A 50 25.98 -19.95 6.67
C SER A 50 24.83 -19.30 7.45
N GLN A 51 24.76 -17.96 7.48
CA GLN A 51 23.69 -17.21 8.16
C GLN A 51 22.34 -17.43 7.49
N ALA A 52 22.33 -17.57 6.16
CA ALA A 52 21.14 -17.90 5.38
C ALA A 52 20.82 -19.41 5.37
N ARG A 53 21.53 -20.22 6.18
CA ARG A 53 21.36 -21.67 6.33
C ARG A 53 21.68 -22.50 5.08
N TYR A 54 22.46 -21.96 4.15
CA TYR A 54 23.02 -22.78 3.06
C TYR A 54 24.06 -23.73 3.64
N GLN A 55 23.95 -25.01 3.29
CA GLN A 55 24.86 -26.03 3.80
C GLN A 55 26.03 -26.18 2.83
N VAL A 56 27.23 -25.84 3.28
CA VAL A 56 28.47 -26.15 2.55
C VAL A 56 28.90 -27.55 2.97
N ARG A 57 28.75 -28.52 2.07
CA ARG A 57 29.14 -29.92 2.33
C ARG A 57 30.65 -30.07 2.37
N THR A 58 31.11 -31.21 2.91
CA THR A 58 32.53 -31.58 2.99
C THR A 58 33.19 -31.75 1.63
N ASP A 59 32.42 -31.90 0.56
CA ASP A 59 32.90 -31.95 -0.83
C ASP A 59 33.04 -30.55 -1.46
N GLY A 60 32.65 -29.49 -0.75
CA GLY A 60 32.67 -28.10 -1.22
C GLY A 60 31.38 -27.66 -1.93
N THR A 61 30.37 -28.54 -2.06
CA THR A 61 29.09 -28.18 -2.70
C THR A 61 28.22 -27.34 -1.76
N VAL A 62 27.62 -26.28 -2.31
CA VAL A 62 26.67 -25.42 -1.58
C VAL A 62 25.26 -25.90 -1.87
N LEU A 63 24.51 -26.27 -0.83
CA LEU A 63 23.11 -26.68 -0.96
C LEU A 63 22.16 -25.58 -0.53
N ASP A 64 21.12 -25.38 -1.32
CA ASP A 64 19.99 -24.51 -0.99
C ASP A 64 19.14 -25.12 0.14
N PRO A 65 18.86 -24.38 1.23
CA PRO A 65 18.06 -24.88 2.35
C PRO A 65 16.62 -25.22 1.99
N SER A 66 16.07 -24.61 0.94
CA SER A 66 14.66 -24.76 0.57
C SER A 66 14.43 -25.94 -0.38
N THR A 67 15.30 -26.11 -1.36
CA THR A 67 15.18 -27.16 -2.37
C THR A 67 16.06 -28.38 -2.09
N GLY A 68 17.08 -28.25 -1.24
CA GLY A 68 18.09 -29.29 -1.00
C GLY A 68 18.99 -29.56 -2.21
N LYS A 69 18.87 -28.78 -3.29
CA LYS A 69 19.62 -28.95 -4.53
C LYS A 69 20.97 -28.21 -4.45
N PRO A 70 22.00 -28.70 -5.15
CA PRO A 70 23.26 -27.99 -5.26
C PRO A 70 23.10 -26.73 -6.11
N VAL A 71 23.62 -25.63 -5.60
CA VAL A 71 23.64 -24.33 -6.30
C VAL A 71 24.64 -24.40 -7.45
N SER A 72 24.20 -24.01 -8.65
CA SER A 72 25.05 -24.02 -9.84
C SER A 72 26.10 -22.90 -9.78
N ARG A 73 27.14 -23.02 -10.61
CA ARG A 73 28.20 -22.00 -10.66
C ARG A 73 27.72 -20.64 -11.15
N GLU A 74 26.75 -20.66 -12.05
CA GLU A 74 26.13 -19.45 -12.59
C GLU A 74 25.19 -18.79 -11.58
N GLU A 75 24.52 -19.56 -10.73
CA GLU A 75 23.57 -19.05 -9.74
C GLU A 75 24.25 -18.41 -8.52
N LEU A 76 25.46 -18.87 -8.16
CA LEU A 76 26.12 -18.44 -6.92
C LEU A 76 26.36 -16.92 -6.85
N PRO A 77 26.87 -16.22 -7.90
CA PRO A 77 27.03 -14.77 -7.84
C PRO A 77 25.71 -14.02 -7.59
N PHE A 78 24.63 -14.42 -8.28
CA PHE A 78 23.30 -13.82 -8.09
C PHE A 78 22.75 -14.11 -6.69
N LEU A 79 22.99 -15.33 -6.18
CA LEU A 79 22.60 -15.71 -4.84
C LEU A 79 23.34 -14.86 -3.79
N ILE A 80 24.66 -14.73 -3.90
CA ILE A 80 25.47 -13.91 -2.98
C ILE A 80 25.00 -12.46 -3.03
N GLN A 81 24.80 -11.90 -4.24
CA GLN A 81 24.30 -10.53 -4.40
C GLN A 81 22.92 -10.36 -3.74
N ARG A 82 22.02 -11.33 -3.88
CA ARG A 82 20.71 -11.33 -3.22
C ARG A 82 20.81 -11.44 -1.70
N LEU A 83 21.74 -12.23 -1.17
CA LEU A 83 21.96 -12.33 0.27
C LEU A 83 22.54 -11.03 0.83
N GLN A 84 23.50 -10.42 0.14
CA GLN A 84 24.08 -9.12 0.48
C GLN A 84 23.02 -8.01 0.47
N SER A 85 22.15 -7.96 -0.55
CA SER A 85 21.09 -6.96 -0.65
C SER A 85 20.04 -7.14 0.44
N ASN A 86 19.66 -8.38 0.77
CA ASN A 86 18.76 -8.69 1.87
C ASN A 86 19.35 -8.32 3.24
N GLN A 87 20.64 -8.60 3.46
CA GLN A 87 21.32 -8.21 4.71
C GLN A 87 21.42 -6.68 4.83
N ARG A 88 21.78 -5.99 3.73
CA ARG A 88 21.77 -4.52 3.66
C ARG A 88 20.39 -3.96 4.00
N LEU A 89 19.33 -4.49 3.37
CA LEU A 89 17.96 -4.05 3.62
C LEU A 89 17.55 -4.28 5.07
N LYS A 90 17.86 -5.45 5.64
CA LYS A 90 17.59 -5.76 7.05
C LYS A 90 18.29 -4.78 7.98
N ALA A 91 19.56 -4.48 7.73
CA ALA A 91 20.32 -3.52 8.53
C ALA A 91 19.74 -2.10 8.43
N LEU A 92 19.38 -1.65 7.21
CA LEU A 92 18.73 -0.35 7.00
C LEU A 92 17.37 -0.26 7.71
N LEU A 93 16.56 -1.33 7.69
CA LEU A 93 15.29 -1.39 8.40
C LEU A 93 15.48 -1.33 9.92
N GLN A 94 16.47 -2.05 10.46
CA GLN A 94 16.79 -1.99 11.90
C GLN A 94 17.24 -0.60 12.32
N LEU A 95 18.10 0.05 11.54
CA LEU A 95 18.54 1.42 11.78
C LEU A 95 17.36 2.39 11.71
N ASN A 96 16.49 2.26 10.71
CA ASN A 96 15.29 3.07 10.57
C ASN A 96 14.34 2.90 11.76
N LEU A 97 14.18 1.67 12.25
CA LEU A 97 13.34 1.38 13.41
C LEU A 97 13.88 2.04 14.69
N ILE A 98 15.20 1.96 14.95
CA ILE A 98 15.84 2.63 16.10
C ILE A 98 15.68 4.15 15.97
N LEU A 99 15.99 4.71 14.79
CA LEU A 99 15.91 6.14 14.55
C LEU A 99 14.47 6.68 14.64
N ASN A 100 13.47 5.89 14.26
CA ASN A 100 12.05 6.27 14.37
C ASN A 100 11.49 6.16 15.79
N GLN A 101 11.99 5.20 16.59
CA GLN A 101 11.62 5.08 18.00
C GLN A 101 12.23 6.20 18.83
N SER A 102 13.45 6.60 18.49
CA SER A 102 14.08 7.79 19.06
C SER A 102 13.38 9.08 18.58
N ARG A 103 13.43 10.16 19.36
CA ARG A 103 12.91 11.49 18.96
C ARG A 103 13.77 12.19 17.89
N GLY A 104 14.44 11.41 17.03
CA GLY A 104 15.44 11.86 16.04
C GLY A 104 16.89 11.72 16.53
N GLU A 105 17.85 11.85 15.60
CA GLU A 105 19.29 11.65 15.87
C GLU A 105 19.85 12.47 17.04
N LYS A 106 19.34 13.69 17.22
CA LYS A 106 19.79 14.59 18.29
C LYS A 106 19.45 14.07 19.70
N HIS A 107 18.52 13.13 19.82
CA HIS A 107 17.99 12.63 21.09
C HIS A 107 18.18 11.11 21.28
N LEU A 108 19.17 10.52 20.62
CA LEU A 108 19.51 9.10 20.80
C LEU A 108 20.11 8.85 22.19
N THR A 109 19.55 7.87 22.89
CA THR A 109 20.08 7.34 24.15
C THR A 109 21.42 6.63 23.93
N PRO A 110 22.29 6.49 24.95
CA PRO A 110 23.56 5.78 24.80
C PRO A 110 23.41 4.34 24.29
N ALA A 111 22.37 3.63 24.75
CA ALA A 111 22.07 2.26 24.33
C ALA A 111 21.66 2.17 22.85
N GLU A 112 20.87 3.14 22.36
CA GLU A 112 20.50 3.22 20.94
C GLU A 112 21.72 3.56 20.07
N ARG A 113 22.61 4.45 20.54
CA ARG A 113 23.86 4.77 19.83
C ARG A 113 24.76 3.54 19.70
N GLU A 114 24.89 2.75 20.77
CA GLU A 114 25.67 1.51 20.74
C GLU A 114 25.05 0.47 19.79
N SER A 115 23.71 0.38 19.77
CA SER A 115 22.99 -0.49 18.84
C SER A 115 23.20 -0.07 17.38
N ILE A 116 23.12 1.24 17.08
CA ILE A 116 23.43 1.80 15.75
C ILE A 116 24.87 1.48 15.38
N ARG A 117 25.82 1.76 16.28
CA ARG A 117 27.25 1.50 16.07
C ARG A 117 27.52 0.02 15.77
N LYS A 118 26.90 -0.88 16.52
CA LYS A 118 26.99 -2.33 16.30
C LYS A 118 26.47 -2.72 14.91
N ILE A 119 25.22 -2.37 14.59
CA ILE A 119 24.61 -2.70 13.29
C ILE A 119 25.44 -2.13 12.14
N VAL A 120 25.91 -0.89 12.27
CA VAL A 120 26.69 -0.25 11.21
C VAL A 120 28.06 -0.89 11.04
N SER A 121 28.73 -1.25 12.14
CA SER A 121 30.03 -1.93 12.08
C SER A 121 29.95 -3.32 11.44
N GLU A 122 28.91 -4.09 11.76
CA GLU A 122 28.70 -5.44 11.21
C GLU A 122 28.39 -5.41 9.70
N ASN A 123 27.78 -4.31 9.21
CA ASN A 123 27.29 -4.20 7.84
C ASN A 123 28.05 -3.14 7.00
N TRP A 124 29.18 -2.62 7.49
CA TRP A 124 29.90 -1.50 6.88
C TRP A 124 30.22 -1.73 5.39
N ARG A 125 30.67 -2.94 5.03
CA ARG A 125 31.01 -3.33 3.66
C ARG A 125 29.83 -3.27 2.70
N LEU A 126 28.61 -3.53 3.20
CA LEU A 126 27.39 -3.62 2.40
C LEU A 126 26.76 -2.26 2.14
N PHE A 127 27.13 -1.23 2.90
CA PHE A 127 26.60 0.11 2.73
C PHE A 127 27.28 0.88 1.60
N SER A 128 26.50 1.71 0.92
CA SER A 128 27.00 2.63 -0.10
C SER A 128 27.84 3.73 0.54
N HIS A 129 28.63 4.41 -0.29
CA HIS A 129 29.47 5.52 0.18
C HIS A 129 28.66 6.60 0.91
N GLN A 130 27.45 6.92 0.42
CA GLN A 130 26.57 7.91 1.05
C GLN A 130 26.13 7.47 2.44
N THR A 131 25.63 6.24 2.59
CA THR A 131 25.22 5.70 3.89
C THR A 131 26.39 5.66 4.88
N ARG A 132 27.60 5.30 4.42
CA ARG A 132 28.81 5.34 5.28
C ARG A 132 29.15 6.75 5.74
N LYS A 133 28.98 7.76 4.88
CA LYS A 133 29.23 9.17 5.20
C LYS A 133 28.30 9.65 6.32
N ASP A 134 27.02 9.31 6.22
CA ASP A 134 25.99 9.71 7.18
C ASP A 134 26.24 9.11 8.58
N PHE A 135 26.73 7.87 8.67
CA PHE A 135 27.04 7.22 9.95
C PHE A 135 28.46 7.47 10.48
N ARG A 136 29.31 8.21 9.75
CA ARG A 136 30.70 8.44 10.14
C ARG A 136 30.83 9.11 11.51
N GLY A 137 29.86 9.95 11.88
CA GLY A 137 29.83 10.66 13.16
C GLY A 137 29.64 9.78 14.41
N TYR A 138 29.26 8.50 14.24
CA TYR A 138 29.06 7.57 15.36
C TYR A 138 30.32 6.78 15.75
N PHE A 139 31.41 6.90 14.98
CA PHE A 139 32.63 6.13 15.14
C PHE A 139 33.84 7.02 15.40
N SER A 140 34.82 6.49 16.12
CA SER A 140 36.13 7.14 16.23
C SER A 140 36.92 6.98 14.92
N LEU A 141 37.91 7.84 14.69
CA LEU A 141 38.79 7.74 13.50
C LEU A 141 39.50 6.38 13.42
N GLN A 142 39.93 5.84 14.57
CA GLN A 142 40.60 4.53 14.65
C GLN A 142 39.66 3.39 14.23
N GLU A 143 38.40 3.44 14.64
CA GLU A 143 37.38 2.45 14.24
C GLU A 143 37.08 2.52 12.74
N LEU A 144 36.99 3.73 12.19
CA LEU A 144 36.76 3.93 10.76
C LEU A 144 37.93 3.39 9.92
N GLU A 145 39.17 3.60 10.36
CA GLU A 145 40.34 3.01 9.71
C GLU A 145 40.31 1.49 9.76
N ALA A 146 39.96 0.89 10.92
CA ALA A 146 39.83 -0.55 11.05
C ALA A 146 38.74 -1.12 10.11
N MET A 147 37.59 -0.44 10.01
CA MET A 147 36.49 -0.85 9.12
C MET A 147 36.78 -0.64 7.63
N ASN A 148 37.69 0.27 7.26
CA ASN A 148 38.07 0.52 5.87
C ASN A 148 39.24 -0.36 5.38
N ARG A 149 40.06 -0.92 6.29
CA ARG A 149 41.13 -1.89 5.94
C ARG A 149 40.60 -3.25 5.49
N ILE A 150 39.32 -3.47 5.73
CA ILE A 150 38.56 -4.64 5.36
C ILE A 150 38.33 -4.61 3.82
N PRO A 151 38.72 -5.66 3.05
CA PRO A 151 38.57 -5.67 1.61
C PRO A 151 37.10 -5.52 1.16
N LEU A 152 36.83 -4.64 0.19
CA LEU A 152 35.51 -4.51 -0.43
C LEU A 152 35.25 -5.70 -1.37
N PRO A 153 34.05 -6.29 -1.36
CA PRO A 153 33.67 -7.27 -2.38
C PRO A 153 33.64 -6.60 -3.77
N GLN A 154 34.43 -7.13 -4.71
CA GLN A 154 34.62 -6.57 -6.06
C GLN A 154 33.35 -6.61 -6.93
N ALA A 155 32.30 -7.34 -6.54
CA ALA A 155 31.07 -7.52 -7.33
C ALA A 155 30.04 -6.37 -7.24
N ALA A 156 30.33 -5.29 -6.49
CA ALA A 156 29.33 -4.25 -6.17
C ALA A 156 29.48 -2.91 -6.93
N MET A 157 30.26 -2.82 -8.02
CA MET A 157 30.43 -1.57 -8.79
C MET A 157 29.80 -1.59 -10.17
N THR A 158 28.57 -2.12 -10.28
CA THR A 158 27.72 -1.83 -11.46
C THR A 158 26.28 -1.66 -10.99
N GLU A 159 26.05 -0.57 -10.26
CA GLU A 159 24.71 -0.03 -10.06
C GLU A 159 24.37 0.78 -11.34
N PRO A 160 23.19 0.60 -11.96
CA PRO A 160 22.80 1.45 -13.07
C PRO A 160 22.55 2.84 -12.51
N GLU A 161 23.53 3.71 -12.69
CA GLU A 161 23.38 5.14 -12.48
C GLU A 161 22.21 5.59 -13.35
N LEU A 162 21.07 5.89 -12.71
CA LEU A 162 20.00 6.67 -13.31
C LEU A 162 20.63 8.00 -13.69
N GLN A 163 21.09 8.08 -14.95
CA GLN A 163 21.58 9.30 -15.55
C GLN A 163 20.44 10.30 -15.56
N ASP A 164 20.45 11.18 -14.58
CA ASP A 164 19.73 12.44 -14.65
C ASP A 164 20.23 13.17 -15.90
N HIS A 165 19.35 13.23 -16.92
CA HIS A 165 19.52 14.11 -18.06
C HIS A 165 19.46 15.56 -17.57
N SER A 166 20.61 16.10 -17.17
CA SER A 166 20.87 17.53 -17.11
C SER A 166 22.11 17.84 -17.95
N SER A 167 21.91 17.81 -19.28
CA SER A 167 22.66 18.64 -20.24
C SER A 167 21.80 19.90 -20.44
N SER A 168 22.24 21.15 -20.33
CA SER A 168 23.43 21.87 -20.79
C SER A 168 23.35 23.28 -20.14
N SER A 169 24.35 24.15 -20.04
CA SER A 169 25.47 24.47 -20.93
C SER A 169 26.50 25.36 -20.19
N PRO A 170 27.72 25.54 -20.73
CA PRO A 170 28.85 26.19 -20.05
C PRO A 170 29.06 27.64 -20.49
N GLU A 171 29.66 28.48 -19.64
CA GLU A 171 30.46 29.61 -20.11
C GLU A 171 31.60 29.98 -19.14
N LYS A 172 32.74 30.27 -19.76
CA LYS A 172 34.09 30.50 -19.21
C LYS A 172 34.23 31.83 -18.44
N ALA A 173 35.16 31.85 -17.48
CA ALA A 173 36.41 32.65 -17.46
C ALA A 173 36.91 32.72 -16.00
N ASP A 174 38.00 32.04 -15.63
CA ASP A 174 39.41 32.45 -15.72
C ASP A 174 39.87 33.53 -14.72
N ILE A 175 41.11 33.34 -14.25
CA ILE A 175 42.02 34.22 -13.50
C ILE A 175 41.90 34.14 -11.95
N GLU A 176 42.94 34.08 -11.12
CA GLU A 176 44.37 33.68 -11.15
C GLU A 176 44.92 34.01 -9.74
N SER A 177 46.03 33.36 -9.34
CA SER A 177 46.98 33.77 -8.27
C SER A 177 46.61 33.46 -6.79
N ARG A 178 47.10 32.40 -6.10
CA ARG A 178 48.49 32.05 -5.64
C ARG A 178 48.92 32.86 -4.36
N PRO A 179 49.82 32.40 -3.46
CA PRO A 179 49.86 31.17 -2.62
C PRO A 179 50.35 31.40 -1.15
N ALA A 180 50.67 30.28 -0.46
CA ALA A 180 51.67 30.10 0.63
C ALA A 180 51.22 30.55 2.04
N GLU A 181 51.64 29.99 3.19
CA GLU A 181 52.66 29.02 3.59
C GLU A 181 52.36 28.64 5.06
N SER A 182 52.44 27.35 5.42
CA SER A 182 53.38 26.75 6.38
C SER A 182 53.21 26.95 7.91
N ALA A 183 53.34 25.79 8.57
CA ALA A 183 54.09 25.51 9.80
C ALA A 183 53.40 25.61 11.18
N SER A 184 53.11 24.41 11.71
CA SER A 184 53.63 23.81 12.95
C SER A 184 53.89 24.68 14.19
N ARG A 185 53.28 24.30 15.33
CA ARG A 185 54.03 24.19 16.61
C ARG A 185 53.40 23.25 17.65
N ILE A 186 54.31 22.62 18.38
CA ILE A 186 54.28 21.51 19.34
C ILE A 186 53.81 21.96 20.76
N VAL A 187 52.96 21.14 21.44
CA VAL A 187 53.00 20.49 22.82
C VAL A 187 53.72 21.26 23.98
N PRO A 188 53.49 21.07 25.33
CA PRO A 188 52.79 20.04 26.16
C PRO A 188 51.79 20.57 27.24
N ALA A 189 50.82 19.79 27.74
CA ALA A 189 50.81 18.77 28.83
C ALA A 189 50.86 19.30 30.29
N GLN A 190 49.78 19.07 31.05
CA GLN A 190 49.81 18.78 32.50
C GLN A 190 48.46 18.24 33.00
N ALA A 191 48.51 17.11 33.72
CA ALA A 191 47.50 16.61 34.66
C ALA A 191 48.10 16.73 36.09
N PRO A 192 47.49 16.26 37.20
CA PRO A 192 46.10 15.88 37.51
C PRO A 192 45.59 16.54 38.82
N ALA A 193 44.37 16.23 39.30
CA ALA A 193 44.08 15.87 40.72
C ALA A 193 42.56 15.85 41.02
N ALA A 194 42.20 15.03 42.02
CA ALA A 194 40.88 14.51 42.36
C ALA A 194 40.17 15.25 43.51
N ALA A 195 38.84 15.05 43.64
CA ALA A 195 38.05 14.89 44.89
C ALA A 195 36.54 14.77 44.52
N GLN A 196 35.86 13.64 44.76
CA GLN A 196 34.96 13.35 45.93
C GLN A 196 33.92 14.48 46.17
N LEU A 197 32.60 14.24 46.18
CA LEU A 197 31.85 13.52 47.22
C LEU A 197 30.43 13.14 46.77
N MET A 198 29.89 12.17 47.51
CA MET A 198 28.63 11.42 47.41
C MET A 198 27.40 12.17 48.04
N PRO A 199 26.19 11.55 48.04
CA PRO A 199 24.89 12.22 47.82
C PRO A 199 24.06 12.44 49.10
N ALA A 200 22.91 13.12 48.97
CA ALA A 200 21.86 13.11 49.98
C ALA A 200 20.46 12.91 49.37
N VAL A 201 19.79 11.88 49.91
CA VAL A 201 18.39 11.48 49.81
C VAL A 201 17.52 12.45 50.62
N LEU A 202 16.30 12.77 50.16
CA LEU A 202 15.10 12.82 51.04
C LEU A 202 13.79 12.93 50.22
N VAL A 203 12.84 12.07 50.59
CA VAL A 203 11.45 11.95 50.15
C VAL A 203 10.56 12.37 51.35
N PRO A 204 9.22 12.29 51.29
CA PRO A 204 8.21 13.28 50.92
C PRO A 204 7.45 13.86 52.15
N ALA A 205 6.36 14.64 51.94
CA ALA A 205 5.01 14.54 52.58
C ALA A 205 4.18 15.87 52.40
N PRO A 206 2.91 16.01 52.85
CA PRO A 206 1.72 16.13 51.97
C PRO A 206 0.72 17.26 52.38
N LEU A 207 -0.53 17.20 51.85
CA LEU A 207 -1.76 17.94 52.23
C LEU A 207 -1.85 19.39 51.67
N GLN A 208 -2.99 20.00 51.32
CA GLN A 208 -4.44 19.70 51.39
C GLN A 208 -5.20 20.82 50.62
N GLN A 209 -6.51 20.62 50.44
CA GLN A 209 -7.60 21.61 50.39
C GLN A 209 -8.07 22.27 49.07
N SER A 210 -9.18 21.69 48.60
CA SER A 210 -10.44 22.28 48.12
C SER A 210 -10.62 23.81 48.17
N ALA A 211 -11.00 24.41 47.03
CA ALA A 211 -11.82 25.63 46.98
C ALA A 211 -12.70 25.64 45.71
N ALA A 212 -13.91 26.17 45.87
CA ALA A 212 -15.10 26.10 45.03
C ALA A 212 -15.09 27.04 43.79
N PRO A 213 -16.13 27.01 42.92
CA PRO A 213 -16.10 27.61 41.58
C PRO A 213 -16.44 29.11 41.59
N PRO A 214 -15.94 29.91 40.63
CA PRO A 214 -16.36 31.30 40.47
C PRO A 214 -17.68 31.43 39.70
N ALA A 215 -18.39 32.48 40.09
CA ALA A 215 -19.79 32.80 39.82
C ALA A 215 -20.11 33.23 38.37
N GLU A 216 -21.38 33.01 38.03
CA GLU A 216 -22.13 33.58 36.91
C GLU A 216 -21.97 35.10 36.83
N ILE A 217 -21.59 35.60 35.65
CA ILE A 217 -21.71 37.01 35.28
C ILE A 217 -22.91 37.13 34.34
N SER A 218 -23.98 37.70 34.87
CA SER A 218 -25.15 38.18 34.15
C SER A 218 -24.76 39.16 33.05
N ARG A 219 -25.13 38.86 31.81
CA ARG A 219 -25.00 39.77 30.66
C ARG A 219 -26.38 40.40 30.38
N PRO A 220 -26.50 41.74 30.34
CA PRO A 220 -27.77 42.40 30.07
C PRO A 220 -28.16 42.29 28.58
N ALA A 221 -29.47 42.17 28.36
CA ALA A 221 -30.15 42.12 27.08
C ALA A 221 -29.88 43.39 26.26
N ALA A 222 -29.46 43.21 25.01
CA ALA A 222 -29.42 44.27 24.00
C ALA A 222 -30.55 44.06 22.99
N GLU A 223 -31.29 45.14 22.80
CA GLU A 223 -32.48 45.37 21.99
C GLU A 223 -32.20 45.24 20.48
N PRO A 224 -33.15 44.76 19.66
CA PRO A 224 -32.97 44.65 18.21
C PRO A 224 -33.22 46.00 17.50
N PRO A 225 -32.42 46.40 16.49
CA PRO A 225 -32.73 47.57 15.67
C PRO A 225 -33.83 47.26 14.64
N PRO A 226 -34.60 48.28 14.21
CA PRO A 226 -35.83 48.12 13.46
C PRO A 226 -35.62 47.94 11.95
N LEU A 227 -36.63 47.33 11.33
CA LEU A 227 -36.84 47.26 9.88
C LEU A 227 -37.20 48.65 9.32
N GLU A 228 -36.37 49.16 8.41
CA GLU A 228 -36.77 50.20 7.47
C GLU A 228 -36.59 49.71 6.04
N SER A 229 -37.71 49.74 5.32
CA SER A 229 -37.82 49.46 3.89
C SER A 229 -37.75 50.78 3.15
N LEU A 230 -37.02 50.87 2.01
CA LEU A 230 -37.46 51.57 0.80
C LEU A 230 -36.42 51.50 -0.33
N ASN A 231 -36.83 50.84 -1.42
CA ASN A 231 -36.69 51.23 -2.83
C ASN A 231 -35.49 52.07 -3.28
N ALA A 232 -34.60 51.44 -4.07
CA ALA A 232 -33.96 52.09 -5.21
C ALA A 232 -33.73 51.11 -6.38
N ARG A 233 -33.84 51.68 -7.57
CA ARG A 233 -34.04 51.15 -8.93
C ARG A 233 -32.79 50.44 -9.51
N PRO A 234 -32.93 49.55 -10.53
CA PRO A 234 -31.80 48.76 -11.03
C PRO A 234 -30.89 49.57 -11.96
N GLU A 235 -29.59 49.61 -11.66
CA GLU A 235 -28.56 49.98 -12.62
C GLU A 235 -28.06 48.76 -13.39
N LYS A 236 -28.09 48.91 -14.71
CA LYS A 236 -27.67 48.00 -15.77
C LYS A 236 -26.14 47.78 -15.71
N PRO A 237 -25.63 46.55 -15.60
CA PRO A 237 -24.20 46.34 -15.78
C PRO A 237 -23.84 46.40 -17.28
N ALA A 238 -22.84 47.23 -17.56
CA ALA A 238 -22.21 47.38 -18.86
C ALA A 238 -21.48 46.10 -19.29
N ALA A 239 -21.51 45.85 -20.61
CA ALA A 239 -20.82 44.74 -21.26
C ALA A 239 -19.29 44.81 -21.04
N PRO A 240 -18.62 43.69 -20.72
CA PRO A 240 -17.17 43.62 -20.85
C PRO A 240 -16.80 43.53 -22.34
N GLN A 241 -15.93 44.46 -22.75
CA GLN A 241 -15.39 44.59 -24.09
C GLN A 241 -14.38 43.46 -24.40
N LEU A 242 -14.41 43.07 -25.67
CA LEU A 242 -13.49 42.20 -26.40
C LEU A 242 -12.05 42.75 -26.44
N GLY A 243 -11.09 41.81 -26.48
CA GLY A 243 -9.67 42.02 -26.79
C GLY A 243 -8.80 41.31 -25.75
N VAL A 244 -7.96 40.32 -26.05
CA VAL A 244 -7.02 40.20 -27.18
C VAL A 244 -6.86 38.71 -27.53
N MET A 245 -7.07 38.40 -28.81
CA MET A 245 -6.64 37.15 -29.45
C MET A 245 -5.11 37.12 -29.53
N LEU A 246 -4.50 36.02 -29.12
CA LEU A 246 -3.16 35.61 -29.55
C LEU A 246 -3.26 34.25 -30.27
N PRO A 247 -2.48 34.05 -31.34
CA PRO A 247 -2.79 33.12 -32.40
C PRO A 247 -2.49 31.67 -32.05
N TRP A 248 -3.45 30.80 -32.34
CA TRP A 248 -3.23 29.36 -32.47
C TRP A 248 -2.43 29.11 -33.75
N SER A 249 -1.27 28.48 -33.64
CA SER A 249 -0.55 27.92 -34.78
C SER A 249 -1.02 26.48 -35.04
N PRO A 250 -1.54 26.15 -36.23
CA PRO A 250 -1.70 24.77 -36.66
C PRO A 250 -0.44 24.34 -37.45
N GLY A 251 0.09 23.16 -37.14
CA GLY A 251 0.99 22.46 -38.06
C GLY A 251 2.27 21.91 -37.44
N ARG A 252 2.20 20.68 -36.94
CA ARG A 252 3.32 19.74 -37.10
C ARG A 252 2.77 18.34 -37.33
N THR A 253 2.62 18.02 -38.61
CA THR A 253 2.41 16.66 -39.10
C THR A 253 3.67 15.86 -38.75
N ILE A 254 3.56 14.94 -37.80
CA ILE A 254 4.56 13.89 -37.61
C ILE A 254 4.11 12.72 -38.48
N THR A 255 4.82 12.50 -39.58
CA THR A 255 4.66 11.32 -40.43
C THR A 255 5.15 10.11 -39.65
N LEU A 256 4.23 9.27 -39.18
CA LEU A 256 4.54 8.00 -38.54
C LEU A 256 4.92 6.97 -39.64
N PRO A 257 6.04 6.24 -39.51
CA PRO A 257 6.36 5.18 -40.46
C PRO A 257 5.35 4.05 -40.37
N LYS A 258 4.90 3.62 -41.55
CA LYS A 258 3.98 2.52 -41.82
C LYS A 258 4.47 1.22 -41.15
N PRO A 259 3.65 0.52 -40.34
CA PRO A 259 4.02 -0.79 -39.84
C PRO A 259 4.00 -1.80 -40.99
N GLU A 260 5.11 -2.50 -41.17
CA GLU A 260 5.24 -3.64 -42.06
C GLU A 260 4.40 -4.81 -41.53
N THR A 261 3.60 -5.37 -42.43
CA THR A 261 2.76 -6.54 -42.23
C THR A 261 3.61 -7.77 -41.88
N PRO A 262 3.42 -8.46 -40.75
CA PRO A 262 3.97 -9.80 -40.58
C PRO A 262 3.18 -10.79 -41.44
N THR A 263 3.90 -11.48 -42.31
CA THR A 263 3.49 -12.63 -43.09
C THR A 263 2.96 -13.76 -42.18
N PRO A 264 1.86 -14.44 -42.54
CA PRO A 264 1.39 -15.60 -41.81
C PRO A 264 2.29 -16.80 -42.08
N ILE A 265 2.86 -17.38 -41.03
CA ILE A 265 3.50 -18.70 -41.09
C ILE A 265 2.38 -19.74 -41.16
N GLU A 266 2.29 -20.39 -42.32
CA GLU A 266 1.44 -21.54 -42.58
C GLU A 266 1.70 -22.63 -41.55
N SER A 267 0.70 -22.93 -40.74
CA SER A 267 0.67 -24.14 -39.92
C SER A 267 0.19 -25.29 -40.79
N SER A 268 1.15 -26.03 -41.35
CA SER A 268 0.89 -27.27 -42.08
C SER A 268 0.30 -28.32 -41.14
N VAL A 269 -0.95 -28.68 -41.45
CA VAL A 269 -1.63 -29.89 -40.99
C VAL A 269 -0.82 -31.11 -41.48
N SER A 270 -0.41 -31.98 -40.56
CA SER A 270 0.05 -33.33 -40.91
C SER A 270 -0.79 -34.36 -40.19
N THR A 271 -1.76 -34.88 -40.94
CA THR A 271 -2.58 -36.04 -40.63
C THR A 271 -1.75 -37.28 -40.97
N ALA A 272 -1.46 -38.15 -40.00
CA ALA A 272 -1.03 -39.51 -40.27
C ALA A 272 -1.60 -40.47 -39.22
N ALA A 273 -2.22 -41.53 -39.74
CA ALA A 273 -3.09 -42.45 -39.06
C ALA A 273 -2.33 -43.61 -38.37
N ALA A 274 -2.99 -44.12 -37.32
CA ALA A 274 -3.19 -45.53 -36.97
C ALA A 274 -2.03 -46.54 -37.03
N SER A 275 -1.65 -47.06 -35.84
CA SER A 275 -1.48 -48.49 -35.50
C SER A 275 -1.27 -48.58 -33.97
N ALA A 276 -2.23 -49.08 -33.19
CA ALA A 276 -2.49 -50.48 -32.82
C ALA A 276 -1.67 -50.99 -31.61
N GLN A 277 -2.40 -51.51 -30.60
CA GLN A 277 -2.00 -52.51 -29.58
C GLN A 277 -0.87 -52.09 -28.59
N THR A 278 -0.98 -52.21 -27.27
CA THR A 278 -1.51 -53.30 -26.43
C THR A 278 -1.69 -52.78 -25.00
N SER A 279 -2.77 -53.18 -24.33
CA SER A 279 -2.96 -53.07 -22.88
C SER A 279 -2.29 -54.23 -22.16
N PRO A 280 -1.73 -54.08 -20.95
CA PRO A 280 -1.63 -55.17 -20.02
C PRO A 280 -2.77 -55.13 -19.00
N ASP A 281 -3.53 -56.21 -19.08
CA ASP A 281 -4.48 -56.77 -18.15
C ASP A 281 -3.81 -57.09 -16.79
N ILE A 282 -4.41 -56.64 -15.68
CA ILE A 282 -4.16 -57.21 -14.34
C ILE A 282 -5.52 -57.36 -13.64
N SER A 283 -6.21 -58.44 -14.01
CA SER A 283 -6.68 -59.51 -13.12
C SER A 283 -7.05 -59.14 -11.67
N SER A 284 -8.35 -59.26 -11.39
CA SER A 284 -8.94 -59.31 -10.06
C SER A 284 -8.91 -60.73 -9.50
N ALA A 285 -8.55 -60.89 -8.23
CA ALA A 285 -8.99 -62.02 -7.41
C ALA A 285 -9.10 -61.61 -5.92
N PRO A 286 -10.01 -62.24 -5.16
CA PRO A 286 -10.60 -61.69 -3.94
C PRO A 286 -9.94 -62.22 -2.67
N VAL A 287 -9.94 -61.44 -1.59
CA VAL A 287 -9.58 -61.93 -0.25
C VAL A 287 -10.76 -61.79 0.71
N ALA A 288 -10.99 -62.90 1.38
CA ALA A 288 -12.15 -63.25 2.19
C ALA A 288 -12.29 -62.40 3.46
N ARG A 289 -13.56 -62.21 3.79
CA ARG A 289 -14.11 -61.58 4.98
C ARG A 289 -14.17 -62.64 6.09
N ALA A 290 -13.52 -62.38 7.22
CA ALA A 290 -13.73 -63.11 8.46
C ALA A 290 -13.74 -62.12 9.63
N SER A 291 -14.91 -61.88 10.19
CA SER A 291 -15.06 -61.39 11.57
C SER A 291 -16.43 -61.79 12.09
N ALA A 292 -16.39 -62.28 13.31
CA ALA A 292 -17.34 -63.16 13.94
C ALA A 292 -18.51 -62.41 14.60
N GLU A 293 -19.70 -63.03 14.55
CA GLU A 293 -20.73 -63.02 15.60
C GLU A 293 -20.27 -63.96 16.75
N PRO A 294 -20.82 -63.97 17.99
CA PRO A 294 -22.08 -63.37 18.41
C PRO A 294 -22.11 -62.75 19.82
N ALA A 295 -23.20 -62.02 20.14
CA ALA A 295 -23.62 -61.85 21.53
C ALA A 295 -25.14 -61.70 21.60
N ALA A 296 -25.79 -62.75 22.09
CA ALA A 296 -27.18 -62.76 22.50
C ALA A 296 -27.31 -62.64 24.02
N LEU A 297 -28.33 -61.87 24.43
CA LEU A 297 -29.14 -61.96 25.65
C LEU A 297 -28.48 -61.73 27.02
N SER A 298 -28.99 -60.72 27.73
CA SER A 298 -29.46 -60.88 29.10
C SER A 298 -30.51 -59.80 29.43
N GLU A 299 -31.76 -60.25 29.60
CA GLU A 299 -32.79 -59.54 30.34
C GLU A 299 -32.39 -59.46 31.82
N SER A 300 -32.53 -58.29 32.43
CA SER A 300 -32.60 -58.17 33.88
C SER A 300 -33.57 -57.06 34.26
N THR A 301 -34.74 -57.51 34.72
CA THR A 301 -35.77 -56.75 35.42
C THR A 301 -35.23 -56.17 36.72
N ALA A 302 -35.31 -54.84 36.89
CA ALA A 302 -35.27 -54.21 38.21
C ALA A 302 -36.08 -52.90 38.25
N ALA A 303 -37.16 -52.95 39.02
CA ALA A 303 -37.79 -51.92 39.84
C ALA A 303 -38.05 -50.51 39.26
N ALA A 304 -39.34 -50.25 39.03
CA ALA A 304 -39.92 -48.93 38.85
C ALA A 304 -39.71 -48.04 40.09
N VAL A 305 -39.07 -46.88 39.88
CA VAL A 305 -39.18 -45.72 40.76
C VAL A 305 -40.06 -44.70 40.02
N SER A 306 -41.19 -44.37 40.63
CA SER A 306 -42.17 -43.41 40.10
C SER A 306 -41.51 -42.08 39.75
N ALA A 307 -41.51 -41.74 38.46
CA ALA A 307 -41.16 -40.41 37.98
C ALA A 307 -42.33 -39.44 38.27
N PRO A 308 -42.04 -38.19 38.67
CA PRO A 308 -43.06 -37.16 38.84
C PRO A 308 -43.74 -36.83 37.51
N PRO A 309 -44.99 -36.35 37.53
CA PRO A 309 -45.77 -36.10 36.32
C PRO A 309 -45.05 -35.13 35.38
N PRO A 310 -45.15 -35.32 34.05
CA PRO A 310 -44.51 -34.44 33.08
C PRO A 310 -45.08 -33.03 33.20
N THR A 311 -44.19 -32.08 33.49
CA THR A 311 -44.48 -30.65 33.35
C THR A 311 -44.97 -30.41 31.92
N PRO A 312 -46.12 -29.74 31.71
CA PRO A 312 -46.60 -29.46 30.36
C PRO A 312 -45.50 -28.71 29.59
N PRO A 313 -45.28 -29.04 28.30
CA PRO A 313 -44.27 -28.37 27.50
C PRO A 313 -44.57 -26.88 27.51
N ALA A 314 -43.61 -26.10 27.99
CA ALA A 314 -43.68 -24.65 27.92
C ALA A 314 -44.00 -24.28 26.45
N PRO A 315 -44.99 -23.41 26.20
CA PRO A 315 -45.34 -23.01 24.85
C PRO A 315 -44.05 -22.55 24.17
N ALA A 316 -43.71 -23.21 23.06
CA ALA A 316 -42.56 -22.85 22.24
C ALA A 316 -42.63 -21.34 22.02
N ALA A 317 -41.61 -20.62 22.49
CA ALA A 317 -41.51 -19.18 22.28
C ALA A 317 -41.79 -18.93 20.79
N PRO A 318 -42.69 -18.00 20.44
CA PRO A 318 -43.04 -17.77 19.05
C PRO A 318 -41.74 -17.52 18.30
N SER A 319 -41.45 -18.40 17.33
CA SER A 319 -40.37 -18.21 16.36
C SER A 319 -40.48 -16.76 15.90
N PRO A 320 -39.41 -15.93 16.03
CA PRO A 320 -39.48 -14.54 15.61
C PRO A 320 -39.96 -14.55 14.17
N ALA A 321 -41.18 -14.04 13.94
CA ALA A 321 -41.80 -14.05 12.65
C ALA A 321 -40.80 -13.44 11.67
N ALA A 322 -40.45 -14.18 10.62
CA ALA A 322 -39.54 -13.73 9.58
C ALA A 322 -40.03 -12.37 9.11
N ARG A 323 -39.32 -11.31 9.52
CA ARG A 323 -39.68 -9.93 9.23
C ARG A 323 -39.56 -9.80 7.71
N LEU A 324 -40.69 -9.89 7.02
CA LEU A 324 -40.75 -9.75 5.56
C LEU A 324 -40.13 -8.40 5.22
N GLU A 325 -38.95 -8.43 4.60
CA GLU A 325 -38.29 -7.20 4.17
C GLU A 325 -39.17 -6.52 3.13
N PRO A 326 -39.51 -5.23 3.32
CA PRO A 326 -40.20 -4.49 2.28
C PRO A 326 -39.30 -4.50 1.03
N PRO A 327 -39.84 -4.86 -0.15
CA PRO A 327 -39.06 -4.82 -1.38
C PRO A 327 -38.52 -3.40 -1.58
N SER A 328 -37.24 -3.30 -1.98
CA SER A 328 -36.63 -2.00 -2.26
C SER A 328 -37.44 -1.28 -3.34
N ARG A 329 -38.10 -0.19 -2.95
CA ARG A 329 -38.88 0.64 -3.88
C ARG A 329 -37.91 1.31 -4.86
N ASN A 330 -38.25 1.30 -6.15
CA ASN A 330 -37.47 2.07 -7.10
C ASN A 330 -37.73 3.58 -6.86
N VAL A 331 -36.78 4.27 -6.25
CA VAL A 331 -36.87 5.70 -5.95
C VAL A 331 -36.63 6.49 -7.23
N LYS A 332 -37.60 7.32 -7.63
CA LYS A 332 -37.42 8.19 -8.81
C LYS A 332 -36.41 9.30 -8.48
N PRO A 333 -35.57 9.75 -9.44
CA PRO A 333 -34.62 10.83 -9.20
C PRO A 333 -35.29 12.11 -8.65
N GLU A 334 -36.45 12.49 -9.18
CA GLU A 334 -37.23 13.66 -8.74
C GLU A 334 -37.73 13.53 -7.30
N GLU A 335 -38.16 12.33 -6.91
CA GLU A 335 -38.61 12.04 -5.54
C GLU A 335 -37.45 12.21 -4.55
N PHE A 336 -36.27 11.70 -4.91
CA PHE A 336 -35.08 11.85 -4.09
C PHE A 336 -34.60 13.31 -4.00
N GLU A 337 -34.65 14.08 -5.09
CA GLU A 337 -34.31 15.51 -5.07
C GLU A 337 -35.24 16.31 -4.15
N ASN A 338 -36.55 16.07 -4.22
CA ASN A 338 -37.52 16.71 -3.33
C ASN A 338 -37.25 16.36 -1.86
N PHE A 339 -36.92 15.10 -1.59
CA PHE A 339 -36.48 14.68 -0.26
C PHE A 339 -35.21 15.42 0.18
N LEU A 340 -34.18 15.53 -0.67
CA LEU A 340 -32.93 16.22 -0.34
C LEU A 340 -33.14 17.71 -0.07
N LEU A 341 -34.12 18.36 -0.71
CA LEU A 341 -34.46 19.75 -0.42
C LEU A 341 -34.98 19.90 1.01
N ALA A 342 -35.90 19.01 1.44
CA ALA A 342 -36.50 19.03 2.77
C ALA A 342 -35.59 18.47 3.89
N ALA A 343 -34.66 17.55 3.55
CA ALA A 343 -33.85 16.85 4.53
C ALA A 343 -32.87 17.79 5.26
N PRO A 344 -32.59 17.55 6.56
CA PRO A 344 -31.72 18.38 7.41
C PRO A 344 -30.22 18.14 7.17
N TYR A 345 -29.83 17.94 5.91
CA TYR A 345 -28.44 17.73 5.53
C TYR A 345 -27.69 19.04 5.26
N GLY A 346 -26.40 19.06 5.59
CA GLY A 346 -25.52 20.14 5.14
C GLY A 346 -25.37 20.16 3.62
N ARG A 347 -24.92 21.30 3.07
CA ARG A 347 -24.76 21.50 1.62
C ARG A 347 -23.86 20.42 0.98
N GLU A 348 -22.77 20.06 1.64
CA GLU A 348 -21.82 19.04 1.15
C GLU A 348 -22.44 17.65 1.11
N ALA A 349 -23.09 17.23 2.21
CA ALA A 349 -23.81 15.96 2.27
C ALA A 349 -24.89 15.87 1.19
N LYS A 350 -25.67 16.94 0.97
CA LYS A 350 -26.66 17.00 -0.13
C LYS A 350 -25.98 16.80 -1.49
N SER A 351 -24.87 17.50 -1.76
CA SER A 351 -24.13 17.36 -3.02
C SER A 351 -23.60 15.94 -3.24
N MET A 352 -23.06 15.28 -2.21
CA MET A 352 -22.60 13.89 -2.30
C MET A 352 -23.76 12.94 -2.55
N LEU A 353 -24.90 13.10 -1.85
CA LEU A 353 -26.08 12.28 -2.05
C LEU A 353 -26.68 12.45 -3.46
N ARG A 354 -26.65 13.65 -4.04
CA ARG A 354 -27.02 13.88 -5.45
C ARG A 354 -26.08 13.16 -6.41
N LEU A 355 -24.78 13.19 -6.14
CA LEU A 355 -23.82 12.50 -6.97
C LEU A 355 -24.02 10.98 -6.91
N ILE A 356 -24.30 10.45 -5.71
CA ILE A 356 -24.65 9.04 -5.49
C ILE A 356 -25.94 8.68 -6.22
N SER A 357 -27.00 9.48 -6.14
CA SER A 357 -28.25 9.20 -6.85
C SER A 357 -28.07 9.17 -8.36
N ALA A 358 -27.16 9.98 -8.91
CA ALA A 358 -26.89 10.03 -10.34
C ALA A 358 -25.96 8.90 -10.84
N LYS A 359 -24.98 8.46 -10.03
CA LYS A 359 -23.84 7.65 -10.50
C LYS A 359 -23.67 6.31 -9.80
N ALA A 360 -24.37 6.03 -8.70
CA ALA A 360 -24.27 4.74 -8.03
C ALA A 360 -24.76 3.61 -8.94
N PRO A 361 -24.14 2.41 -8.86
CA PRO A 361 -24.55 1.27 -9.65
C PRO A 361 -25.95 0.80 -9.22
N ASP A 362 -26.73 0.31 -10.18
CA ASP A 362 -28.16 0.02 -10.00
C ASP A 362 -28.44 -0.92 -8.81
N PHE A 363 -27.60 -1.94 -8.59
CA PHE A 363 -27.77 -2.91 -7.51
C PHE A 363 -27.71 -2.27 -6.10
N ALA A 364 -26.90 -1.22 -5.95
CA ALA A 364 -26.75 -0.50 -4.68
C ALA A 364 -27.66 0.73 -4.60
N ARG A 365 -27.90 1.42 -5.73
CA ARG A 365 -28.56 2.73 -5.78
C ARG A 365 -29.93 2.71 -5.11
N ALA A 366 -30.86 1.88 -5.58
CA ALA A 366 -32.23 1.90 -5.05
C ALA A 366 -32.28 1.59 -3.55
N ARG A 367 -31.47 0.63 -3.11
CA ARG A 367 -31.34 0.23 -1.70
C ARG A 367 -30.86 1.39 -0.83
N VAL A 368 -29.70 1.94 -1.17
CA VAL A 368 -29.08 3.05 -0.45
C VAL A 368 -29.98 4.27 -0.39
N LEU A 369 -30.64 4.64 -1.50
CA LEU A 369 -31.55 5.80 -1.51
C LEU A 369 -32.76 5.58 -0.58
N ASN A 370 -33.35 4.37 -0.57
CA ASN A 370 -34.43 4.04 0.37
C ASN A 370 -33.94 4.09 1.83
N ASP A 371 -32.74 3.59 2.10
CA ASP A 371 -32.18 3.57 3.45
C ASP A 371 -31.90 4.99 3.93
N VAL A 372 -31.37 5.88 3.07
CA VAL A 372 -31.21 7.30 3.38
C VAL A 372 -32.55 7.98 3.65
N MET A 373 -33.57 7.73 2.83
CA MET A 373 -34.90 8.33 2.99
C MET A 373 -35.63 7.85 4.24
N SER A 374 -35.43 6.59 4.64
CA SER A 374 -36.14 5.98 5.77
C SER A 374 -35.43 6.15 7.11
N SER A 375 -34.10 6.04 7.13
CA SER A 375 -33.30 6.08 8.37
C SER A 375 -32.70 7.45 8.67
N LEU A 376 -32.66 8.37 7.69
CA LEU A 376 -32.09 9.71 7.82
C LEU A 376 -30.72 9.69 8.53
N PRO A 377 -29.72 8.95 8.03
CA PRO A 377 -28.44 8.85 8.70
C PRO A 377 -27.79 10.23 8.79
N GLN A 378 -27.22 10.58 9.95
CA GLN A 378 -26.50 11.84 10.12
C GLN A 378 -25.19 11.77 9.33
N ILE A 379 -25.03 12.61 8.30
CA ILE A 379 -23.81 12.67 7.49
C ILE A 379 -23.05 13.93 7.86
N SER A 380 -21.85 13.76 8.38
CA SER A 380 -20.97 14.85 8.79
C SER A 380 -19.57 14.66 8.26
N VAL A 381 -18.90 15.74 7.92
CA VAL A 381 -17.50 15.77 7.55
C VAL A 381 -16.73 16.21 8.80
N ASP A 382 -16.04 15.29 9.46
CA ASP A 382 -15.29 15.53 10.71
C ASP A 382 -14.08 14.59 10.78
N SER A 383 -12.96 15.10 10.27
CA SER A 383 -11.65 14.45 10.25
C SER A 383 -11.21 13.96 11.64
N GLY A 384 -11.54 14.70 12.71
CA GLY A 384 -11.15 14.37 14.09
C GLY A 384 -11.81 13.08 14.59
N ARG A 385 -13.06 12.82 14.22
CA ARG A 385 -13.83 11.65 14.68
C ARG A 385 -13.56 10.35 13.90
N VAL A 386 -12.94 10.44 12.72
CA VAL A 386 -12.72 9.29 11.82
C VAL A 386 -11.48 8.45 12.21
N ASN A 387 -10.74 8.82 13.27
CA ASN A 387 -9.50 8.15 13.70
C ASN A 387 -8.39 8.19 12.64
N GLY A 388 -8.08 9.36 12.07
CA GLY A 388 -6.80 9.68 11.41
C GLY A 388 -6.55 9.06 10.03
N ARG A 389 -6.64 7.73 9.92
CA ARG A 389 -6.24 6.94 8.75
C ARG A 389 -7.42 6.43 7.92
N ARG A 390 -8.64 6.51 8.42
CA ARG A 390 -9.82 6.08 7.68
C ARG A 390 -10.35 7.26 6.86
N HIS A 391 -10.92 6.94 5.71
CA HIS A 391 -11.58 7.91 4.84
C HIS A 391 -13.01 8.21 5.33
N SER A 392 -13.63 7.22 5.98
CA SER A 392 -14.96 7.35 6.55
C SER A 392 -15.14 6.38 7.71
N ARG A 393 -16.18 6.62 8.51
CA ARG A 393 -16.59 5.78 9.62
C ARG A 393 -18.10 5.81 9.78
N LEU A 394 -18.72 4.64 9.61
CA LEU A 394 -20.08 4.40 10.08
C LEU A 394 -20.07 4.20 11.60
N ILE A 395 -20.84 5.02 12.31
CA ILE A 395 -21.16 4.88 13.72
C ILE A 395 -22.62 4.50 13.82
N TRP A 396 -22.89 3.46 14.60
CA TRP A 396 -24.24 3.01 14.87
C TRP A 396 -24.33 2.74 16.37
N GLU A 397 -25.13 3.56 17.05
CA GLU A 397 -25.42 3.40 18.48
C GLU A 397 -26.73 2.60 18.63
N ALA A 398 -26.79 1.69 19.60
CA ALA A 398 -27.99 0.90 19.83
C ALA A 398 -29.15 1.83 20.24
N GLY A 399 -30.16 1.95 19.38
CA GLY A 399 -31.30 2.85 19.58
C GLY A 399 -31.06 4.31 19.18
N GLY A 400 -29.86 4.65 18.69
CA GLY A 400 -29.53 5.98 18.16
C GLY A 400 -29.65 6.03 16.62
N PRO A 401 -29.66 7.24 16.03
CA PRO A 401 -29.55 7.38 14.58
C PRO A 401 -28.21 6.87 14.09
N ALA A 402 -28.19 6.33 12.87
CA ALA A 402 -26.95 6.01 12.19
C ALA A 402 -26.20 7.30 11.85
N SER A 403 -24.88 7.32 12.02
CA SER A 403 -24.05 8.46 11.64
C SER A 403 -22.93 8.02 10.73
N VAL A 404 -22.78 8.65 9.57
CA VAL A 404 -21.62 8.48 8.68
C VAL A 404 -20.73 9.69 8.82
N ILE A 405 -19.53 9.46 9.32
CA ILE A 405 -18.52 10.50 9.47
C ILE A 405 -17.48 10.35 8.37
N LEU A 406 -17.31 11.39 7.57
CA LEU A 406 -16.35 11.45 6.48
C LEU A 406 -15.12 12.23 6.91
N ASN A 407 -13.96 11.80 6.44
CA ASN A 407 -12.71 12.52 6.64
C ASN A 407 -12.59 13.58 5.54
N GLU A 408 -12.14 14.79 5.88
CA GLU A 408 -11.83 15.82 4.88
C GLU A 408 -10.54 15.51 4.14
N GLY A 409 -9.65 14.77 4.79
CA GLY A 409 -8.31 14.63 4.29
C GLY A 409 -7.31 13.95 5.20
N LEU A 410 -6.26 13.38 4.60
CA LEU A 410 -5.16 12.78 5.33
C LEU A 410 -4.10 13.81 5.64
N ILE A 411 -3.58 13.80 6.87
CA ILE A 411 -2.45 14.65 7.24
C ILE A 411 -1.18 14.05 6.66
N LEU A 412 -0.54 14.82 5.79
CA LEU A 412 0.74 14.49 5.17
C LEU A 412 1.85 15.13 6.02
N GLN A 413 2.65 14.29 6.68
CA GLN A 413 3.87 14.74 7.31
C GLN A 413 5.06 14.29 6.47
N GLU A 414 5.77 15.22 5.84
CA GLU A 414 7.07 14.91 5.27
C GLU A 414 8.06 14.66 6.40
N ARG A 415 8.41 13.40 6.62
CA ARG A 415 9.59 13.05 7.39
C ARG A 415 10.77 13.04 6.43
N ARG A 416 11.71 13.95 6.62
CA ARG A 416 13.05 13.80 6.02
C ARG A 416 13.69 12.56 6.61
N GLY A 417 13.64 11.46 5.87
CA GLY A 417 14.43 10.28 6.18
C GLY A 417 15.89 10.62 5.96
N LEU A 418 16.75 10.27 6.92
CA LEU A 418 18.18 10.52 6.82
C LEU A 418 18.83 9.77 5.64
N PHE A 419 18.19 8.70 5.14
CA PHE A 419 18.78 7.77 4.17
C PHE A 419 17.93 7.48 2.91
N LEU A 420 16.65 7.85 2.89
CA LEU A 420 15.68 7.37 1.87
C LEU A 420 14.90 8.51 1.19
N GLY A 421 15.44 9.74 1.21
CA GLY A 421 14.70 10.91 0.78
C GLY A 421 13.58 11.29 1.77
N SER A 422 12.81 12.34 1.45
CA SER A 422 11.63 12.70 2.24
C SER A 422 10.53 11.66 2.04
N ALA A 423 10.23 10.90 3.08
CA ALA A 423 9.08 10.00 3.10
C ALA A 423 7.87 10.75 3.66
N THR A 424 6.77 10.76 2.92
CA THR A 424 5.50 11.29 3.43
C THR A 424 4.85 10.24 4.31
N GLN A 425 4.74 10.52 5.61
CA GLN A 425 4.07 9.67 6.58
C GLN A 425 2.67 10.22 6.87
N LEU A 426 1.67 9.33 6.91
CA LEU A 426 0.31 9.65 7.31
C LEU A 426 0.21 9.69 8.84
N LEU A 427 -0.08 10.87 9.41
CA LEU A 427 -0.26 11.05 10.84
C LEU A 427 -1.74 11.02 11.27
N PRO A 428 -2.05 10.57 12.50
CA PRO A 428 -3.37 10.74 13.09
C PRO A 428 -3.68 12.22 13.38
N ILE A 429 -4.98 12.56 13.33
CA ILE A 429 -5.49 13.95 13.31
C ILE A 429 -5.48 14.65 14.67
N SER A 430 -5.18 13.94 15.76
CA SER A 430 -5.21 14.45 17.13
C SER A 430 -4.25 15.62 17.42
N SER A 431 -3.38 15.99 16.48
CA SER A 431 -2.33 17.01 16.67
C SER A 431 -2.63 18.35 15.99
N VAL A 432 -3.81 18.55 15.39
CA VAL A 432 -4.06 19.73 14.55
C VAL A 432 -5.34 20.46 14.92
N GLU A 433 -5.25 21.79 15.02
CA GLU A 433 -6.41 22.67 15.20
C GLU A 433 -7.45 22.44 14.09
N PRO A 434 -8.71 22.14 14.45
CA PRO A 434 -9.74 21.73 13.50
C PRO A 434 -10.21 22.86 12.56
N ASP A 435 -10.07 24.14 12.93
CA ASP A 435 -10.78 25.24 12.24
C ASP A 435 -9.89 26.27 11.53
N SER A 436 -8.60 25.98 11.35
CA SER A 436 -7.73 26.92 10.62
C SER A 436 -7.98 26.83 9.11
N PRO A 437 -8.35 27.93 8.41
CA PRO A 437 -8.47 27.91 6.96
C PRO A 437 -7.10 27.65 6.30
N PRO A 438 -7.05 26.93 5.16
CA PRO A 438 -5.80 26.66 4.47
C PRO A 438 -5.19 27.97 3.93
N ILE A 439 -3.87 28.14 4.07
CA ILE A 439 -3.12 29.26 3.48
C ILE A 439 -3.06 29.10 1.96
N LYS A 440 -2.82 27.86 1.50
CA LYS A 440 -2.59 27.53 0.10
C LYS A 440 -3.13 26.15 -0.20
N GLN A 441 -3.58 25.95 -1.43
CA GLN A 441 -3.88 24.62 -1.98
C GLN A 441 -3.04 24.41 -3.23
N GLU A 442 -2.41 23.24 -3.37
CA GLU A 442 -1.66 22.85 -4.55
C GLU A 442 -2.05 21.44 -4.99
N ARG A 443 -2.02 21.17 -6.29
CA ARG A 443 -2.19 19.81 -6.81
C ARG A 443 -0.84 19.10 -6.76
N GLY A 444 -0.71 18.15 -5.85
CA GLY A 444 0.48 17.33 -5.64
C GLY A 444 0.25 15.85 -6.00
N PRO A 445 1.20 14.97 -5.66
CA PRO A 445 1.06 13.53 -5.91
C PRO A 445 -0.14 12.94 -5.14
N TRP A 446 -0.55 13.54 -4.02
CA TRP A 446 -1.70 13.13 -3.21
C TRP A 446 -3.04 13.77 -3.65
N GLY A 447 -3.13 14.30 -4.87
CA GLY A 447 -4.28 15.08 -5.31
C GLY A 447 -4.19 16.53 -4.82
N GLN A 448 -5.32 17.15 -4.46
CA GLN A 448 -5.27 18.48 -3.83
C GLN A 448 -4.65 18.38 -2.44
N THR A 449 -3.66 19.21 -2.15
CA THR A 449 -3.02 19.30 -0.83
C THR A 449 -3.19 20.71 -0.30
N ALA A 450 -3.83 20.83 0.86
CA ALA A 450 -3.99 22.07 1.60
C ALA A 450 -2.83 22.26 2.60
N PHE A 451 -2.30 23.48 2.65
CA PHE A 451 -1.21 23.90 3.54
C PHE A 451 -1.77 24.82 4.62
N TYR A 452 -1.42 24.59 5.87
CA TYR A 452 -1.93 25.33 7.03
C TYR A 452 -0.83 26.14 7.73
N LYS A 453 -1.23 27.15 8.51
CA LYS A 453 -0.32 28.09 9.20
C LYS A 453 0.69 27.41 10.13
N ASN A 454 0.30 26.30 10.72
CA ASN A 454 1.17 25.48 11.58
C ASN A 454 2.17 24.60 10.79
N GLY A 455 2.26 24.76 9.47
CA GLY A 455 3.15 23.97 8.60
C GLY A 455 2.63 22.57 8.27
N SER A 456 1.45 22.18 8.76
CA SER A 456 0.84 20.91 8.38
C SER A 456 0.34 20.96 6.94
N ARG A 457 0.42 19.81 6.27
CA ARG A 457 -0.12 19.58 4.93
C ARG A 457 -1.22 18.54 5.03
N ARG A 458 -2.33 18.72 4.32
CA ARG A 458 -3.42 17.74 4.28
C ARG A 458 -3.80 17.44 2.84
N ALA A 459 -3.82 16.18 2.46
CA ALA A 459 -4.49 15.77 1.22
C ALA A 459 -5.98 16.04 1.40
N VAL A 460 -6.59 16.83 0.53
CA VAL A 460 -8.02 17.15 0.54
C VAL A 460 -8.71 16.16 -0.38
N PHE A 461 -9.70 15.46 0.16
CA PHE A 461 -10.52 14.58 -0.66
C PHE A 461 -11.52 15.40 -1.47
N THR A 462 -11.62 15.08 -2.75
CA THR A 462 -12.63 15.70 -3.62
C THR A 462 -14.03 15.23 -3.23
N LEU A 463 -15.06 15.97 -3.65
CA LEU A 463 -16.46 15.61 -3.44
C LEU A 463 -16.77 14.21 -3.99
N GLU A 464 -16.20 13.86 -5.15
CA GLU A 464 -16.34 12.56 -5.80
C GLU A 464 -15.74 11.44 -4.95
N THR A 465 -14.53 11.66 -4.42
CA THR A 465 -13.87 10.71 -3.52
C THR A 465 -14.73 10.49 -2.27
N GLN A 466 -15.16 11.57 -1.63
CA GLN A 466 -15.99 11.50 -0.43
C GLN A 466 -17.34 10.82 -0.70
N ALA A 467 -17.96 11.08 -1.85
CA ALA A 467 -19.21 10.43 -2.26
C ALA A 467 -19.05 8.91 -2.45
N GLY A 468 -17.92 8.45 -3.00
CA GLY A 468 -17.63 7.02 -3.10
C GLY A 468 -17.44 6.35 -1.74
N TYR A 469 -16.77 7.03 -0.81
CA TYR A 469 -16.64 6.55 0.58
C TYR A 469 -17.98 6.54 1.32
N LEU A 470 -18.78 7.59 1.16
CA LEU A 470 -20.14 7.67 1.68
C LEU A 470 -21.00 6.52 1.13
N LEU A 471 -20.95 6.25 -0.18
CA LEU A 471 -21.67 5.14 -0.81
C LEU A 471 -21.29 3.80 -0.17
N ALA A 472 -19.99 3.54 0.04
CA ALA A 472 -19.55 2.32 0.69
C ALA A 472 -20.13 2.17 2.11
N ASP A 473 -20.12 3.25 2.90
CA ASP A 473 -20.71 3.23 4.25
C ASP A 473 -22.24 3.11 4.25
N LEU A 474 -22.92 3.66 3.25
CA LEU A 474 -24.36 3.48 3.10
C LEU A 474 -24.73 2.04 2.70
N VAL A 475 -23.87 1.34 1.94
CA VAL A 475 -24.04 -0.11 1.69
C VAL A 475 -23.81 -0.93 2.97
N ARG A 476 -22.85 -0.54 3.82
CA ARG A 476 -22.67 -1.16 5.14
C ARG A 476 -23.87 -0.92 6.06
N LEU A 477 -24.44 0.28 6.01
CA LEU A 477 -25.65 0.65 6.72
C LEU A 477 -26.83 -0.21 6.27
N ASP A 478 -27.02 -0.35 4.96
CA ASP A 478 -28.01 -1.25 4.37
C ASP A 478 -27.85 -2.67 4.93
N ALA A 479 -26.64 -3.22 4.88
CA ALA A 479 -26.35 -4.55 5.40
C ALA A 479 -26.84 -4.79 6.81
N ARG A 480 -26.62 -3.78 7.66
CA ARG A 480 -27.04 -3.80 9.05
C ARG A 480 -28.55 -3.64 9.23
N LEU A 481 -29.18 -2.75 8.47
CA LEU A 481 -30.63 -2.56 8.52
C LEU A 481 -31.41 -3.81 8.08
N ARG A 482 -30.83 -4.59 7.15
CA ARG A 482 -31.41 -5.81 6.56
C ARG A 482 -30.87 -7.11 7.17
N GLY A 483 -29.98 -7.00 8.16
CA GLY A 483 -29.44 -8.13 8.91
C GLY A 483 -28.69 -9.15 8.04
N TRP A 484 -27.99 -8.68 7.01
CA TRP A 484 -27.04 -9.50 6.25
C TRP A 484 -25.58 -9.12 6.54
N ASP A 485 -25.36 -8.29 7.58
CA ASP A 485 -24.05 -7.89 8.10
C ASP A 485 -23.32 -8.97 8.89
N GLU A 486 -23.92 -10.16 9.03
CA GLU A 486 -23.27 -11.34 9.61
C GLU A 486 -21.99 -11.75 8.85
N SER A 487 -21.97 -11.54 7.53
CA SER A 487 -20.80 -11.79 6.69
C SER A 487 -20.05 -10.49 6.42
N ALA A 488 -19.09 -10.16 7.31
CA ALA A 488 -18.23 -8.99 7.13
C ALA A 488 -17.53 -8.97 5.76
N TYR A 489 -17.16 -10.15 5.25
CA TYR A 489 -16.61 -10.29 3.90
C TYR A 489 -17.63 -9.86 2.83
N ALA A 490 -18.86 -10.39 2.87
CA ALA A 490 -19.86 -10.05 1.87
C ALA A 490 -20.20 -8.56 1.87
N VAL A 491 -20.34 -7.97 3.06
CA VAL A 491 -20.58 -6.53 3.21
C VAL A 491 -19.44 -5.72 2.63
N GLU A 492 -18.20 -6.01 2.98
CA GLU A 492 -17.05 -5.26 2.48
C GLU A 492 -16.87 -5.45 0.97
N THR A 493 -16.99 -6.66 0.45
CA THR A 493 -16.90 -6.91 -1.00
C THR A 493 -17.97 -6.12 -1.75
N ALA A 494 -19.22 -6.12 -1.28
CA ALA A 494 -20.29 -5.40 -1.96
C ALA A 494 -20.16 -3.87 -1.82
N ALA A 495 -19.76 -3.37 -0.64
CA ALA A 495 -19.48 -1.96 -0.42
C ALA A 495 -18.33 -1.45 -1.30
N ARG A 496 -17.26 -2.25 -1.45
CA ARG A 496 -16.14 -1.95 -2.35
C ARG A 496 -16.53 -2.03 -3.82
N ALA A 497 -17.27 -3.06 -4.23
CA ALA A 497 -17.81 -3.14 -5.58
C ALA A 497 -18.66 -1.91 -5.92
N ALA A 498 -19.54 -1.48 -5.02
CA ALA A 498 -20.35 -0.28 -5.20
C ALA A 498 -19.49 0.99 -5.35
N GLN A 499 -18.48 1.14 -4.49
CA GLN A 499 -17.53 2.25 -4.54
C GLN A 499 -16.74 2.28 -5.87
N TRP A 500 -16.18 1.15 -6.29
CA TRP A 500 -15.34 1.07 -7.49
C TRP A 500 -16.15 1.26 -8.78
N LEU A 501 -17.35 0.68 -8.85
CA LEU A 501 -18.26 0.90 -9.97
C LEU A 501 -18.73 2.37 -10.05
N PHE A 502 -18.93 3.00 -8.90
CA PHE A 502 -19.22 4.44 -8.84
C PHE A 502 -18.06 5.28 -9.40
N TYR A 503 -16.80 4.99 -9.02
CA TYR A 503 -15.65 5.68 -9.62
C TYR A 503 -15.50 5.38 -11.13
N GLY A 504 -15.77 4.16 -11.56
CA GLY A 504 -15.84 3.79 -12.97
C GLY A 504 -16.86 4.63 -13.76
N ALA A 505 -18.01 4.92 -13.17
CA ALA A 505 -19.07 5.74 -13.79
C ALA A 505 -18.71 7.24 -13.93
N LEU A 506 -17.69 7.71 -13.19
CA LEU A 506 -17.17 9.07 -13.29
C LEU A 506 -16.14 9.26 -14.42
N ARG A 507 -15.62 8.16 -14.99
CA ARG A 507 -14.71 8.12 -16.16
C ARG A 507 -13.40 8.91 -16.01
N GLN A 508 -13.02 9.28 -14.80
CA GLN A 508 -11.74 9.91 -14.45
C GLN A 508 -11.27 9.34 -13.10
N ASP A 509 -9.99 9.08 -12.90
CA ASP A 509 -9.41 8.59 -11.64
C ASP A 509 -8.40 9.58 -11.03
N ASP A 510 -8.18 10.71 -11.71
CA ASP A 510 -7.36 11.85 -11.31
C ASP A 510 -7.74 12.45 -9.96
N PHE A 511 -9.00 12.28 -9.54
CA PHE A 511 -9.53 12.81 -8.29
C PHE A 511 -9.23 11.90 -7.08
N LEU A 512 -8.88 10.63 -7.32
CA LEU A 512 -8.55 9.68 -6.26
C LEU A 512 -7.16 9.98 -5.71
N ASP A 513 -7.00 9.83 -4.40
CA ASP A 513 -5.67 9.81 -3.77
C ASP A 513 -4.88 8.57 -4.23
N PRO A 514 -3.54 8.59 -4.15
CA PRO A 514 -2.68 7.50 -4.62
C PRO A 514 -3.02 6.12 -4.10
N GLU A 515 -3.38 6.00 -2.82
CA GLU A 515 -3.68 4.70 -2.20
C GLU A 515 -5.00 4.15 -2.73
N THR A 516 -6.01 5.01 -2.82
CA THR A 516 -7.31 4.65 -3.39
C THR A 516 -7.21 4.35 -4.88
N ARG A 517 -6.42 5.12 -5.63
CA ARG A 517 -6.18 4.89 -7.05
C ARG A 517 -5.49 3.55 -7.30
N LEU A 518 -4.45 3.24 -6.52
CA LEU A 518 -3.75 1.96 -6.61
C LEU A 518 -4.68 0.79 -6.26
N SER A 519 -5.50 0.93 -5.22
CA SER A 519 -6.50 -0.07 -4.85
C SER A 519 -7.54 -0.29 -5.95
N TYR A 520 -8.00 0.80 -6.58
CA TYR A 520 -8.94 0.76 -7.69
C TYR A 520 -8.32 0.10 -8.92
N GLN A 521 -7.07 0.43 -9.27
CA GLN A 521 -6.32 -0.22 -10.35
C GLN A 521 -6.13 -1.71 -10.08
N GLN A 522 -5.77 -2.09 -8.86
CA GLN A 522 -5.65 -3.51 -8.49
C GLN A 522 -6.99 -4.26 -8.65
N TRP A 523 -8.12 -3.65 -8.26
CA TRP A 523 -9.44 -4.24 -8.47
C TRP A 523 -9.82 -4.38 -9.95
N LEU A 524 -9.39 -3.44 -10.79
CA LEU A 524 -9.59 -3.49 -12.24
C LEU A 524 -8.75 -4.59 -12.90
N ASP A 525 -7.45 -4.60 -12.62
CA ASP A 525 -6.47 -5.41 -13.34
C ASP A 525 -6.38 -6.83 -12.79
N GLN A 526 -6.53 -6.98 -11.47
CA GLN A 526 -6.27 -8.23 -10.74
C GLN A 526 -7.35 -8.50 -9.68
N PRO A 527 -8.62 -8.70 -10.07
CA PRO A 527 -9.74 -8.78 -9.14
C PRO A 527 -9.63 -9.96 -8.14
N ALA A 528 -9.02 -11.07 -8.55
CA ALA A 528 -8.76 -12.20 -7.66
C ALA A 528 -7.76 -11.82 -6.55
N GLN A 529 -6.65 -11.16 -6.91
CA GLN A 529 -5.65 -10.72 -5.93
C GLN A 529 -6.19 -9.62 -5.02
N TYR A 530 -7.04 -8.73 -5.56
CA TYR A 530 -7.74 -7.73 -4.76
C TYR A 530 -8.68 -8.38 -3.74
N ALA A 531 -9.41 -9.43 -4.14
CA ALA A 531 -10.28 -10.18 -3.22
C ALA A 531 -9.46 -10.85 -2.10
N ASP A 532 -8.32 -11.45 -2.41
CA ASP A 532 -7.41 -12.02 -1.42
C ASP A 532 -6.87 -10.95 -0.46
N HIS A 533 -6.45 -9.80 -0.99
CA HIS A 533 -6.01 -8.66 -0.20
C HIS A 533 -7.12 -8.16 0.75
N LEU A 534 -8.37 -8.11 0.27
CA LEU A 534 -9.52 -7.73 1.09
C LEU A 534 -9.74 -8.73 2.24
N ILE A 535 -9.66 -10.04 1.97
CA ILE A 535 -9.76 -11.08 3.00
C ILE A 535 -8.65 -10.92 4.05
N LEU A 536 -7.40 -10.73 3.61
CA LEU A 536 -6.27 -10.51 4.51
C LEU A 536 -6.43 -9.23 5.35
N SER A 537 -6.94 -8.15 4.75
CA SER A 537 -7.19 -6.89 5.46
C SER A 537 -8.27 -7.04 6.53
N LEU A 538 -9.33 -7.80 6.24
CA LEU A 538 -10.38 -8.14 7.19
C LEU A 538 -9.82 -9.02 8.32
N ALA A 539 -9.03 -10.04 7.99
CA ALA A 539 -8.40 -10.93 8.96
C ALA A 539 -7.48 -10.17 9.93
N ALA A 540 -6.70 -9.23 9.42
CA ALA A 540 -5.81 -8.39 10.21
C ALA A 540 -6.56 -7.46 11.18
N SER A 541 -7.81 -7.07 10.85
CA SER A 541 -8.60 -6.11 11.64
C SER A 541 -9.14 -6.67 12.97
N ARG A 542 -8.84 -7.92 13.34
CA ARG A 542 -9.37 -8.63 14.53
C ARG A 542 -10.91 -8.57 14.64
N SER A 543 -11.63 -8.43 13.52
CA SER A 543 -13.07 -8.68 13.49
C SER A 543 -13.26 -10.18 13.70
N GLY A 544 -13.80 -10.55 14.87
CA GLY A 544 -13.79 -11.91 15.44
C GLY A 544 -14.61 -12.99 14.71
N THR A 545 -14.82 -12.88 13.40
CA THR A 545 -15.55 -13.86 12.61
C THR A 545 -14.96 -13.94 11.20
N LEU A 546 -13.79 -14.59 11.11
CA LEU A 546 -13.26 -15.07 9.85
C LEU A 546 -13.99 -16.36 9.44
N ASP A 547 -15.20 -16.26 8.87
CA ASP A 547 -15.62 -17.14 7.77
C ASP A 547 -16.94 -16.68 7.10
N PRO A 548 -17.07 -16.79 5.77
CA PRO A 548 -17.88 -15.92 4.93
C PRO A 548 -19.37 -16.25 4.84
N LEU A 549 -19.88 -17.35 5.41
CA LEU A 549 -21.28 -17.79 5.23
C LEU A 549 -21.85 -18.66 6.38
N ARG A 550 -21.23 -18.68 7.56
CA ARG A 550 -21.19 -19.90 8.39
C ARG A 550 -22.17 -20.01 9.58
N LYS A 551 -23.12 -19.09 9.81
CA LYS A 551 -23.97 -19.20 11.03
C LYS A 551 -25.48 -19.17 10.81
N GLU A 552 -26.03 -18.38 9.89
CA GLU A 552 -27.46 -18.49 9.55
C GLU A 552 -27.71 -18.66 8.04
N PRO A 553 -28.49 -19.67 7.61
CA PRO A 553 -28.78 -19.91 6.19
C PRO A 553 -29.55 -18.75 5.56
N SER A 554 -30.35 -18.01 6.34
CA SER A 554 -31.14 -16.86 5.90
C SER A 554 -30.27 -15.64 5.57
N ALA A 555 -29.44 -15.19 6.51
CA ALA A 555 -28.51 -14.06 6.32
C ALA A 555 -27.45 -14.39 5.26
N ALA A 556 -26.93 -15.62 5.27
CA ALA A 556 -26.02 -16.11 4.24
C ALA A 556 -26.66 -16.09 2.85
N SER A 557 -27.94 -16.44 2.72
CA SER A 557 -28.65 -16.40 1.43
C SER A 557 -28.82 -14.96 0.92
N LYS A 558 -29.19 -14.02 1.79
CA LYS A 558 -29.31 -12.59 1.43
C LYS A 558 -27.97 -12.00 0.97
N ALA A 559 -26.92 -12.27 1.75
CA ALA A 559 -25.56 -11.84 1.42
C ALA A 559 -25.09 -12.42 0.07
N ARG A 560 -25.35 -13.71 -0.20
CA ARG A 560 -25.04 -14.34 -1.50
C ARG A 560 -25.79 -13.72 -2.65
N ALA A 561 -27.09 -13.45 -2.50
CA ALA A 561 -27.89 -12.81 -3.54
C ALA A 561 -27.33 -11.42 -3.89
N PHE A 562 -27.00 -10.62 -2.87
CA PHE A 562 -26.42 -9.30 -3.08
C PHE A 562 -25.02 -9.35 -3.71
N LEU A 563 -24.18 -10.28 -3.28
CA LEU A 563 -22.88 -10.51 -3.90
C LEU A 563 -23.00 -10.95 -5.36
N ALA A 564 -24.01 -11.75 -5.71
CA ALA A 564 -24.26 -12.16 -7.09
C ALA A 564 -24.66 -10.96 -7.97
N GLU A 565 -25.51 -10.07 -7.46
CA GLU A 565 -25.87 -8.81 -8.13
C GLU A 565 -24.64 -7.91 -8.33
N ALA A 566 -23.82 -7.73 -7.29
CA ALA A 566 -22.59 -6.96 -7.36
C ALA A 566 -21.62 -7.57 -8.39
N ALA A 567 -21.35 -8.88 -8.34
CA ALA A 567 -20.48 -9.58 -9.28
C ALA A 567 -20.98 -9.50 -10.73
N ALA A 568 -22.29 -9.57 -10.95
CA ALA A 568 -22.89 -9.38 -12.27
C ALA A 568 -22.67 -7.95 -12.80
N ALA A 569 -22.83 -6.94 -11.94
CA ALA A 569 -22.55 -5.55 -12.28
C ALA A 569 -21.06 -5.32 -12.58
N GLU A 570 -20.15 -5.91 -11.80
CA GLU A 570 -18.71 -5.85 -12.07
C GLU A 570 -18.36 -6.48 -13.42
N LYS A 571 -18.90 -7.67 -13.70
CA LYS A 571 -18.68 -8.38 -14.96
C LYS A 571 -19.15 -7.54 -16.15
N LYS A 572 -20.35 -6.95 -16.06
CA LYS A 572 -20.91 -6.08 -17.10
C LYS A 572 -20.01 -4.85 -17.33
N PHE A 573 -19.61 -4.17 -16.26
CA PHE A 573 -18.72 -3.00 -16.35
C PHE A 573 -17.39 -3.33 -17.02
N ARG A 574 -16.76 -4.48 -16.69
CA ARG A 574 -15.52 -4.91 -17.34
C ARG A 574 -15.72 -5.22 -18.83
N GLN A 575 -16.83 -5.84 -19.20
CA GLN A 575 -17.17 -6.08 -20.61
C GLN A 575 -17.36 -4.78 -21.39
N GLU A 576 -18.05 -3.80 -20.82
CA GLU A 576 -18.24 -2.48 -21.43
C GLU A 576 -16.90 -1.76 -21.61
N ARG A 577 -16.04 -1.76 -20.58
CA ARG A 577 -14.72 -1.15 -20.66
C ARG A 577 -13.81 -1.83 -21.69
N GLN A 578 -13.83 -3.16 -21.75
CA GLN A 578 -13.11 -3.89 -22.78
C GLN A 578 -13.61 -3.48 -24.17
N ALA A 579 -14.93 -3.44 -24.39
CA ALA A 579 -15.51 -3.04 -25.67
C ALA A 579 -15.14 -1.61 -26.08
N ASP A 580 -14.99 -0.68 -25.13
CA ASP A 580 -14.55 0.68 -25.42
C ASP A 580 -13.04 0.75 -25.71
N ALA A 581 -12.20 -0.05 -25.04
CA ALA A 581 -10.77 -0.15 -25.33
C ALA A 581 -10.46 -0.72 -26.73
N TRP A 582 -11.39 -1.45 -27.35
CA TRP A 582 -11.26 -1.92 -28.74
C TRP A 582 -11.63 -0.86 -29.80
N LYS A 583 -12.29 0.23 -29.40
CA LYS A 583 -12.69 1.31 -30.31
C LYS A 583 -11.65 2.41 -30.43
N GLU A 584 -10.77 2.52 -29.44
CA GLU A 584 -9.57 3.38 -29.46
C GLU A 584 -8.43 2.67 -30.20
#